data_AF-A0A233S7M6-F1
#
_entry.id   AF-A0A233S7M6-F1
#
_cell.length_a   1.000
_cell.length_b   1.000
_cell.length_c   1.000
_cell.angle_alpha   90.00
_cell.angle_beta   90.00
_cell.angle_gamma   90.00
#
_symmetry.space_group_name_H-M   'P 1'
#
loop_
_entity.id
_entity.type
_entity.pdbx_description
1 polymer ?
#
loop_
_entity_poly.entity_id
_entity_poly.type
_entity_poly.pdbx_seq_one_letter_code
_entity_poly.pdbx_strand_id
1 'polypeptide(L)'
;MNFADQDPALRPLLDRVLDPDDRARVEPLLVELGALAAGEIDRQARIADANPPRLRPYAPDGERIDAIDFHPAHDRLAEIAYERFGLAAMSHRPGVHGWPAKTPHTVKYALSYLYVQSEFGMACPLSMTDSAARVLRLFDPERYAAEITALTSTDPGRRATGAMFMTEREGGTDVGLTATAATDHGTHWTLNGRKWFASNPGADVVLTLARVPGQGEGTRGLGMFLVPRLRPDGSRNAIRIDRLKDKLGSRSIPSGEVTLEDAYATPVGELTRGFAQMAEMLNVSRLSNAMRATALMRRAVREAVHHTRRREVFGRPLFEQPLMRATLLPLLLDAEAALGFVLEAAARLDAADGGDGAARELVRILTPLAKYTLCKRARSVTGETMEIRGGNGYIEDWVDPRLLRDAHLGSIWEGSSNVIALDVLRCMRRTDAHHTLADTYGTRLGDLWHALRTKGDAILELPADEQEMRIGRYADELSRAVMATLLLEQGDHEWWATGNARKLLVAHTYRALLDDPDALPRPALDRLAEVADGGQVPLTDAKEAADA
;
A
#
# COMPACT_ATOMS: atom_id res chain seq x y z
N MET A 1 17.14 -15.74 11.50
CA MET A 1 16.55 -15.33 10.21
C MET A 1 15.99 -13.94 10.41
N ASN A 2 16.26 -13.01 9.49
CA ASN A 2 15.82 -11.62 9.58
C ASN A 2 15.40 -11.16 8.18
N PHE A 3 14.18 -10.66 8.02
CA PHE A 3 13.67 -10.26 6.70
C PHE A 3 14.35 -9.02 6.13
N ALA A 4 14.89 -8.13 6.97
CA ALA A 4 15.67 -6.99 6.49
C ALA A 4 17.03 -7.44 5.91
N ASP A 5 17.67 -8.46 6.51
CA ASP A 5 18.95 -9.01 6.05
C ASP A 5 18.80 -9.90 4.80
N GLN A 6 17.60 -10.40 4.54
CA GLN A 6 17.29 -11.26 3.40
C GLN A 6 16.67 -10.50 2.22
N ASP A 7 16.57 -9.17 2.31
CA ASP A 7 16.13 -8.33 1.22
C ASP A 7 17.34 -7.60 0.61
N PRO A 8 17.81 -8.03 -0.57
CA PRO A 8 19.01 -7.45 -1.17
C PRO A 8 18.79 -6.04 -1.74
N ALA A 9 17.54 -5.56 -1.81
CA ALA A 9 17.22 -4.23 -2.31
C ALA A 9 16.98 -3.21 -1.19
N LEU A 10 16.50 -3.64 -0.01
CA LEU A 10 16.02 -2.73 1.03
C LEU A 10 17.08 -1.73 1.51
N ARG A 11 18.21 -2.21 2.03
CA ARG A 11 19.26 -1.32 2.56
C ARG A 11 19.92 -0.46 1.47
N PRO A 12 20.34 -1.01 0.32
CA PRO A 12 20.90 -0.18 -0.75
C PRO A 12 19.95 0.90 -1.25
N LEU A 13 18.65 0.62 -1.34
CA LEU A 13 17.66 1.65 -1.69
C LEU A 13 17.62 2.75 -0.63
N LEU A 14 17.57 2.40 0.66
CA LEU A 14 17.58 3.36 1.76
C LEU A 14 18.87 4.18 1.83
N ASP A 15 20.02 3.58 1.52
CA ASP A 15 21.31 4.29 1.41
C ASP A 15 21.26 5.40 0.36
N ARG A 16 20.48 5.22 -0.72
CA ARG A 16 20.32 6.22 -1.78
C ARG A 16 19.33 7.33 -1.41
N VAL A 17 18.22 6.99 -0.76
CA VAL A 17 17.06 7.90 -0.62
C VAL A 17 16.99 8.63 0.72
N LEU A 18 17.72 8.18 1.75
CA LEU A 18 17.75 8.83 3.06
C LEU A 18 19.03 9.65 3.24
N ASP A 19 18.93 10.74 4.00
CA ASP A 19 20.12 11.40 4.51
C ASP A 19 20.85 10.51 5.55
N PRO A 20 22.13 10.79 5.85
CA PRO A 20 22.93 9.96 6.75
C PRO A 20 22.35 9.81 8.17
N ASP A 21 21.70 10.85 8.72
CA ASP A 21 21.18 10.82 10.09
C ASP A 21 19.95 9.93 10.17
N ASP A 22 19.03 10.08 9.22
CA ASP A 22 17.84 9.23 9.12
C ASP A 22 18.21 7.79 8.79
N ARG A 23 19.22 7.59 7.93
CA ARG A 23 19.74 6.28 7.60
C ARG A 23 20.35 5.56 8.80
N ALA A 24 21.12 6.27 9.62
CA ALA A 24 21.71 5.72 10.84
C ALA A 24 20.64 5.39 11.88
N ARG A 25 19.61 6.25 12.02
CA ARG A 25 18.55 6.08 13.02
C ARG A 25 17.60 4.93 12.68
N VAL A 26 17.36 4.65 11.40
CA VAL A 26 16.45 3.56 10.97
C VAL A 26 17.06 2.17 11.07
N GLU A 27 18.38 2.01 10.95
CA GLU A 27 19.04 0.69 10.95
C GLU A 27 18.65 -0.23 12.13
N PRO A 28 18.71 0.19 13.41
CA PRO A 28 18.33 -0.68 14.51
C PRO A 28 16.86 -1.13 14.42
N LEU A 29 15.98 -0.28 13.89
CA LEU A 29 14.56 -0.61 13.69
C LEU A 29 14.36 -1.62 12.56
N LEU A 30 15.14 -1.53 11.47
CA LEU A 30 15.12 -2.53 10.40
C LEU A 30 15.54 -3.90 10.94
N VAL A 31 16.61 -3.96 11.73
CA VAL A 31 17.11 -5.20 12.34
C VAL A 31 16.05 -5.80 13.26
N GLU A 32 15.50 -5.00 14.17
CA GLU A 32 14.50 -5.45 15.12
C GLU A 32 13.19 -5.90 14.44
N LEU A 33 12.62 -5.05 13.58
CA LEU A 33 11.37 -5.34 12.90
C LEU A 33 11.52 -6.49 11.90
N GLY A 34 12.64 -6.58 11.19
CA GLY A 34 12.90 -7.67 10.28
C GLY A 34 13.03 -9.02 10.98
N ALA A 35 13.58 -9.05 12.20
CA ALA A 35 13.62 -10.27 13.03
C ALA A 35 12.22 -10.62 13.58
N LEU A 36 11.44 -9.64 14.00
CA LEU A 36 10.05 -9.83 14.44
C LEU A 36 9.15 -10.32 13.30
N ALA A 37 9.29 -9.73 12.11
CA ALA A 37 8.61 -10.15 10.90
C ALA A 37 8.94 -11.62 10.58
N ALA A 38 10.22 -12.00 10.66
CA ALA A 38 10.66 -13.37 10.45
C ALA A 38 10.24 -14.39 11.52
N GLY A 39 9.72 -13.93 12.65
CA GLY A 39 9.44 -14.78 13.79
C GLY A 39 8.08 -14.52 14.40
N GLU A 40 8.02 -13.61 15.37
CA GLU A 40 6.84 -13.40 16.19
C GLU A 40 5.62 -12.95 15.37
N ILE A 41 5.77 -11.93 14.50
CA ILE A 41 4.66 -11.39 13.71
C ILE A 41 4.09 -12.47 12.80
N ASP A 42 4.94 -13.25 12.13
CA ASP A 42 4.49 -14.34 11.25
C ASP A 42 3.65 -15.39 11.99
N ARG A 43 4.09 -15.80 13.19
CA ARG A 43 3.34 -16.74 14.04
C ARG A 43 2.01 -16.15 14.48
N GLN A 44 2.00 -14.90 14.97
CA GLN A 44 0.76 -14.26 15.42
C GLN A 44 -0.21 -14.03 14.28
N ALA A 45 0.27 -13.66 13.10
CA ALA A 45 -0.55 -13.41 11.92
C ALA A 45 -1.27 -14.68 11.44
N ARG A 46 -0.59 -15.83 11.46
CA ARG A 46 -1.23 -17.14 11.20
C ARG A 46 -2.32 -17.46 12.23
N ILE A 47 -2.06 -17.19 13.52
CA ILE A 47 -3.05 -17.43 14.58
C ILE A 47 -4.27 -16.50 14.40
N ALA A 48 -4.04 -15.22 14.09
CA ALA A 48 -5.10 -14.24 13.88
C ALA A 48 -5.94 -14.54 12.63
N ASP A 49 -5.34 -14.97 11.52
CA ASP A 49 -6.07 -15.36 10.31
C ASP A 49 -6.95 -16.60 10.56
N ALA A 50 -6.46 -17.57 11.34
CA ALA A 50 -7.21 -18.76 11.73
C ALA A 50 -8.31 -18.49 12.78
N ASN A 51 -8.20 -17.40 13.54
CA ASN A 51 -9.14 -16.99 14.58
C ASN A 51 -9.71 -15.60 14.27
N PRO A 52 -10.52 -15.46 13.21
CA PRO A 52 -11.03 -14.17 12.77
C PRO A 52 -11.93 -13.53 13.84
N PRO A 53 -12.00 -12.18 13.87
CA PRO A 53 -12.82 -11.44 14.84
C PRO A 53 -14.30 -11.83 14.77
N ARG A 54 -14.97 -11.80 15.92
CA ARG A 54 -16.40 -12.14 16.03
C ARG A 54 -17.19 -10.96 16.57
N LEU A 55 -18.32 -10.66 15.93
CA LEU A 55 -19.26 -9.67 16.43
C LEU A 55 -20.10 -10.27 17.55
N ARG A 56 -20.19 -9.53 18.65
CA ARG A 56 -21.09 -9.78 19.78
C ARG A 56 -22.05 -8.58 19.89
N PRO A 57 -23.23 -8.67 19.23
CA PRO A 57 -24.15 -7.53 19.16
C PRO A 57 -24.78 -7.18 20.51
N TYR A 58 -24.98 -8.16 21.39
CA TYR A 58 -25.68 -7.99 22.67
C TYR A 58 -24.86 -8.50 23.86
N ALA A 59 -25.03 -7.86 25.01
CA ALA A 59 -24.60 -8.34 26.32
C ALA A 59 -25.56 -9.43 26.86
N PRO A 60 -25.18 -10.18 27.91
CA PRO A 60 -26.01 -11.26 28.46
C PRO A 60 -27.39 -10.83 28.99
N ASP A 61 -27.55 -9.55 29.36
CA ASP A 61 -28.80 -8.96 29.84
C ASP A 61 -29.71 -8.45 28.71
N GLY A 62 -29.27 -8.54 27.45
CA GLY A 62 -30.00 -8.08 26.28
C GLY A 62 -29.67 -6.65 25.83
N GLU A 63 -28.78 -5.92 26.53
CA GLU A 63 -28.31 -4.62 26.06
C GLU A 63 -27.51 -4.78 24.77
N ARG A 64 -27.82 -3.97 23.73
CA ARG A 64 -27.01 -3.97 22.50
C ARG A 64 -25.67 -3.30 22.78
N ILE A 65 -24.55 -3.97 22.50
CA ILE A 65 -23.16 -3.49 22.74
C ILE A 65 -22.28 -3.40 21.48
N ASP A 66 -22.64 -4.11 20.40
CA ASP A 66 -21.87 -4.18 19.15
C ASP A 66 -20.35 -4.37 19.34
N ALA A 67 -19.97 -5.19 20.33
CA ALA A 67 -18.58 -5.46 20.64
C ALA A 67 -17.96 -6.39 19.58
N ILE A 68 -16.67 -6.24 19.32
CA ILE A 68 -15.91 -7.16 18.47
C ILE A 68 -14.90 -7.87 19.34
N ASP A 69 -15.04 -9.17 19.45
CA ASP A 69 -14.12 -10.01 20.20
C ASP A 69 -12.96 -10.42 19.28
N PHE A 70 -11.74 -10.06 19.69
CA PHE A 70 -10.50 -10.37 18.97
C PHE A 70 -9.75 -11.50 19.66
N HIS A 71 -9.01 -12.29 18.88
CA HIS A 71 -8.05 -13.22 19.45
C HIS A 71 -6.82 -12.44 19.97
N PRO A 72 -6.18 -12.80 21.10
CA PRO A 72 -5.02 -12.07 21.65
C PRO A 72 -3.84 -11.87 20.68
N ALA A 73 -3.73 -12.74 19.66
CA ALA A 73 -2.77 -12.59 18.58
C ALA A 73 -2.95 -11.28 17.78
N HIS A 74 -4.20 -10.86 17.56
CA HIS A 74 -4.53 -9.57 16.95
C HIS A 74 -4.00 -8.42 17.79
N ASP A 75 -4.22 -8.45 19.10
CA ASP A 75 -3.81 -7.38 20.00
C ASP A 75 -2.29 -7.28 20.07
N ARG A 76 -1.59 -8.41 20.06
CA ARG A 76 -0.12 -8.44 19.98
C ARG A 76 0.41 -7.84 18.68
N LEU A 77 -0.24 -8.14 17.55
CA LEU A 77 0.10 -7.53 16.26
C LEU A 77 -0.11 -6.01 16.29
N ALA A 78 -1.23 -5.56 16.86
CA ALA A 78 -1.54 -4.14 17.02
C ALA A 78 -0.54 -3.43 17.96
N GLU A 79 -0.16 -4.03 19.08
CA GLU A 79 0.85 -3.51 20.02
C GLU A 79 2.19 -3.27 19.30
N ILE A 80 2.67 -4.28 18.55
CA ILE A 80 3.91 -4.15 17.78
C ILE A 80 3.81 -2.98 16.79
N ALA A 81 2.72 -2.89 16.03
CA ALA A 81 2.62 -1.88 14.99
C ALA A 81 2.38 -0.45 15.50
N TYR A 82 1.44 -0.26 16.43
CA TYR A 82 1.03 1.06 16.90
C TYR A 82 1.88 1.58 18.05
N GLU A 83 2.31 0.72 18.98
CA GLU A 83 2.93 1.15 20.23
C GLU A 83 4.44 1.03 20.12
N ARG A 84 4.95 -0.16 19.78
CA ARG A 84 6.38 -0.41 19.70
C ARG A 84 7.04 0.32 18.53
N PHE A 85 6.45 0.23 17.33
CA PHE A 85 7.00 0.85 16.13
C PHE A 85 6.35 2.18 15.74
N GLY A 86 5.19 2.52 16.32
CA GLY A 86 4.52 3.79 16.03
C GLY A 86 4.21 4.02 14.56
N LEU A 87 3.90 2.97 13.78
CA LEU A 87 3.76 3.05 12.31
C LEU A 87 2.71 4.06 11.84
N ALA A 88 1.64 4.24 12.61
CA ALA A 88 0.61 5.24 12.32
C ALA A 88 0.95 6.66 12.85
N ALA A 89 1.91 6.77 13.77
CA ALA A 89 2.25 8.01 14.47
C ALA A 89 3.50 8.71 13.88
N MET A 90 4.48 7.96 13.39
CA MET A 90 5.82 8.46 13.07
C MET A 90 5.85 9.58 12.02
N SER A 91 4.96 9.55 11.03
CA SER A 91 4.86 10.60 9.99
C SER A 91 4.09 11.84 10.43
N HIS A 92 3.65 11.93 11.69
CA HIS A 92 2.78 13.02 12.18
C HIS A 92 3.39 13.86 13.29
N ARG A 93 4.30 13.31 14.09
CA ARG A 93 4.84 13.94 15.29
C ARG A 93 6.32 13.63 15.47
N PRO A 94 7.08 14.54 16.10
CA PRO A 94 8.44 14.25 16.54
C PRO A 94 8.46 13.26 17.71
N GLY A 95 9.66 12.74 18.00
CA GLY A 95 9.96 11.93 19.18
C GLY A 95 9.70 10.43 19.03
N VAL A 96 9.03 9.98 17.97
CA VAL A 96 8.90 8.54 17.69
C VAL A 96 10.27 8.00 17.31
N HIS A 97 10.77 7.02 18.08
CA HIS A 97 12.13 6.48 17.97
C HIS A 97 13.26 7.52 17.93
N GLY A 98 13.07 8.65 18.61
CA GLY A 98 14.10 9.69 18.72
C GLY A 98 14.33 10.54 17.46
N TRP A 99 13.42 10.50 16.48
CA TRP A 99 13.43 11.49 15.40
C TRP A 99 13.11 12.89 15.95
N PRO A 100 13.93 13.91 15.63
CA PRO A 100 13.71 15.27 16.14
C PRO A 100 12.52 15.98 15.45
N ALA A 101 12.21 15.58 14.22
CA ALA A 101 11.06 16.02 13.44
C ALA A 101 10.13 14.83 13.13
N LYS A 102 9.15 15.03 12.26
CA LYS A 102 8.36 13.92 11.71
C LYS A 102 9.29 12.97 10.95
N THR A 103 9.10 11.67 11.13
CA THR A 103 9.83 10.67 10.37
C THR A 103 9.43 10.73 8.89
N PRO A 104 10.38 10.66 7.93
CA PRO A 104 10.05 10.64 6.52
C PRO A 104 9.10 9.49 6.16
N HIS A 105 8.19 9.71 5.20
CA HIS A 105 7.34 8.67 4.64
C HIS A 105 8.15 7.50 4.10
N THR A 106 9.34 7.79 3.56
CA THR A 106 10.28 6.77 3.08
C THR A 106 10.68 5.77 4.17
N VAL A 107 11.03 6.25 5.37
CA VAL A 107 11.32 5.40 6.54
C VAL A 107 10.09 4.63 6.99
N LYS A 108 8.94 5.30 7.08
CA LYS A 108 7.67 4.68 7.47
C LYS A 108 7.28 3.53 6.55
N TYR A 109 7.36 3.73 5.23
CA TYR A 109 6.99 2.70 4.27
C TYR A 109 8.00 1.55 4.24
N ALA A 110 9.29 1.80 4.50
CA ALA A 110 10.28 0.73 4.66
C ALA A 110 10.00 -0.17 5.87
N LEU A 111 9.66 0.43 7.02
CA LEU A 111 9.29 -0.33 8.23
C LEU A 111 7.95 -1.05 8.03
N SER A 112 6.94 -0.37 7.49
CA SER A 112 5.63 -0.97 7.21
C SER A 112 5.74 -2.11 6.21
N TYR A 113 6.61 -1.98 5.21
CA TYR A 113 6.92 -3.04 4.25
C TYR A 113 7.42 -4.31 4.94
N LEU A 114 8.38 -4.20 5.87
CA LEU A 114 8.86 -5.35 6.65
C LEU A 114 7.76 -5.99 7.49
N TYR A 115 6.94 -5.19 8.17
CA TYR A 115 5.81 -5.69 8.95
C TYR A 115 4.81 -6.47 8.08
N VAL A 116 4.46 -5.92 6.90
CA VAL A 116 3.44 -6.49 6.00
C VAL A 116 3.90 -7.76 5.29
N GLN A 117 5.21 -8.04 5.23
CA GLN A 117 5.70 -9.35 4.77
C GLN A 117 5.18 -10.52 5.64
N SER A 118 4.66 -10.25 6.84
CA SER A 118 4.11 -11.26 7.75
C SER A 118 2.64 -11.03 8.11
N GLU A 119 2.22 -9.78 8.25
CA GLU A 119 0.82 -9.44 8.50
C GLU A 119 0.28 -8.33 7.60
N PHE A 120 -0.55 -8.73 6.64
CA PHE A 120 -1.23 -7.84 5.71
C PHE A 120 -2.48 -7.18 6.31
N GLY A 121 -3.26 -7.90 7.11
CA GLY A 121 -4.56 -7.43 7.60
C GLY A 121 -4.42 -6.12 8.40
N MET A 122 -3.62 -6.16 9.48
CA MET A 122 -3.40 -5.03 10.41
C MET A 122 -2.99 -3.71 9.73
N ALA A 123 -2.37 -3.75 8.56
CA ALA A 123 -2.03 -2.55 7.80
C ALA A 123 -3.26 -1.74 7.34
N CYS A 124 -4.45 -2.34 7.29
CA CYS A 124 -5.70 -1.62 6.98
C CYS A 124 -6.05 -0.58 8.05
N PRO A 125 -6.32 -0.93 9.32
CA PRO A 125 -6.59 0.07 10.35
C PRO A 125 -5.40 1.00 10.60
N LEU A 126 -4.15 0.54 10.45
CA LEU A 126 -2.96 1.40 10.57
C LEU A 126 -3.00 2.54 9.53
N SER A 127 -3.21 2.21 8.25
CA SER A 127 -3.28 3.18 7.17
C SER A 127 -4.48 4.12 7.33
N MET A 128 -5.63 3.63 7.80
CA MET A 128 -6.79 4.48 8.05
C MET A 128 -6.58 5.43 9.24
N THR A 129 -5.92 4.99 10.30
CA THR A 129 -5.55 5.81 11.45
C THR A 129 -4.61 6.95 11.04
N ASP A 130 -3.54 6.61 10.33
CA ASP A 130 -2.58 7.56 9.77
C ASP A 130 -3.24 8.55 8.79
N SER A 131 -4.05 8.07 7.86
CA SER A 131 -4.73 8.92 6.88
C SER A 131 -5.78 9.83 7.53
N ALA A 132 -6.50 9.35 8.56
CA ALA A 132 -7.45 10.16 9.31
C ALA A 132 -6.73 11.30 10.04
N ALA A 133 -5.62 11.01 10.73
CA ALA A 133 -4.81 12.04 11.38
C ALA A 133 -4.29 13.09 10.38
N ARG A 134 -3.88 12.66 9.17
CA ARG A 134 -3.47 13.56 8.08
C ARG A 134 -4.60 14.50 7.66
N VAL A 135 -5.76 13.95 7.33
CA VAL A 135 -6.91 14.71 6.83
C VAL A 135 -7.40 15.72 7.86
N LEU A 136 -7.54 15.31 9.12
CA LEU A 136 -7.94 16.21 10.20
C LEU A 136 -6.94 17.36 10.37
N ARG A 137 -5.63 17.07 10.28
CA ARG A 137 -4.57 18.08 10.37
C ARG A 137 -4.58 19.07 9.20
N LEU A 138 -4.91 18.61 7.99
CA LEU A 138 -4.93 19.46 6.80
C LEU A 138 -6.13 20.42 6.78
N PHE A 139 -7.29 19.98 7.27
CA PHE A 139 -8.53 20.72 7.07
C PHE A 139 -9.11 21.36 8.33
N ASP A 140 -8.90 20.81 9.52
CA ASP A 140 -9.46 21.32 10.78
C ASP A 140 -8.57 20.98 12.01
N PRO A 141 -7.28 21.38 12.03
CA PRO A 141 -6.34 20.92 13.07
C PRO A 141 -6.70 21.38 14.49
N GLU A 142 -7.25 22.58 14.65
CA GLU A 142 -7.60 23.13 15.97
C GLU A 142 -8.83 22.43 16.56
N ARG A 143 -9.85 22.19 15.73
CA ARG A 143 -11.09 21.53 16.14
C ARG A 143 -10.86 20.09 16.59
N TYR A 144 -9.97 19.37 15.90
CA TYR A 144 -9.74 17.94 16.10
C TYR A 144 -8.40 17.63 16.78
N ALA A 145 -7.87 18.57 17.58
CA ALA A 145 -6.56 18.42 18.22
C ALA A 145 -6.49 17.20 19.15
N ALA A 146 -7.58 16.87 19.84
CA ALA A 146 -7.67 15.71 20.73
C ALA A 146 -7.63 14.39 19.95
N GLU A 147 -8.41 14.30 18.87
CA GLU A 147 -8.47 13.14 17.98
C GLU A 147 -7.15 12.92 17.27
N ILE A 148 -6.53 13.98 16.73
CA ILE A 148 -5.20 13.90 16.12
C ILE A 148 -4.16 13.41 17.13
N THR A 149 -4.21 13.91 18.37
CA THR A 149 -3.29 13.45 19.44
C THR A 149 -3.49 11.97 19.75
N ALA A 150 -4.74 11.51 19.84
CA ALA A 150 -5.05 10.11 20.13
C ALA A 150 -4.69 9.17 18.98
N LEU A 151 -5.01 9.55 17.72
CA LEU A 151 -4.68 8.78 16.51
C LEU A 151 -3.17 8.66 16.28
N THR A 152 -2.39 9.60 16.82
CA THR A 152 -0.92 9.62 16.72
C THR A 152 -0.25 9.26 18.04
N SER A 153 -0.97 8.66 18.98
CA SER A 153 -0.41 8.18 20.25
C SER A 153 0.15 6.77 20.12
N THR A 154 1.36 6.56 20.64
CA THR A 154 1.97 5.23 20.84
C THR A 154 1.70 4.67 22.25
N ASP A 155 1.02 5.44 23.12
CA ASP A 155 0.61 4.99 24.45
C ASP A 155 -0.71 4.20 24.34
N PRO A 156 -0.75 2.91 24.71
CA PRO A 156 -1.95 2.08 24.64
C PRO A 156 -3.15 2.66 25.40
N GLY A 157 -2.94 3.39 26.50
CA GLY A 157 -4.03 3.98 27.29
C GLY A 157 -4.68 5.20 26.62
N ARG A 158 -4.05 5.75 25.57
CA ARG A 158 -4.47 6.99 24.88
C ARG A 158 -4.65 6.82 23.38
N ARG A 159 -4.18 5.71 22.82
CA ARG A 159 -4.24 5.43 21.39
C ARG A 159 -5.68 5.29 20.92
N ALA A 160 -6.02 6.02 19.87
CA ALA A 160 -7.23 5.84 19.08
C ALA A 160 -6.91 5.18 17.74
N THR A 161 -7.89 4.47 17.18
CA THR A 161 -7.82 3.95 15.81
C THR A 161 -8.80 4.67 14.89
N GLY A 162 -8.42 4.79 13.62
CA GLY A 162 -9.23 5.40 12.57
C GLY A 162 -9.89 4.39 11.64
N ALA A 163 -10.98 4.81 11.01
CA ALA A 163 -11.60 4.12 9.88
C ALA A 163 -12.16 5.12 8.85
N MET A 164 -12.42 4.61 7.65
CA MET A 164 -13.08 5.34 6.57
C MET A 164 -14.31 4.55 6.11
N PHE A 165 -15.49 5.16 6.17
CA PHE A 165 -16.71 4.56 5.65
C PHE A 165 -17.22 5.34 4.44
N MET A 166 -16.97 4.80 3.24
CA MET A 166 -17.43 5.41 1.99
C MET A 166 -18.47 4.56 1.27
N THR A 167 -18.15 3.29 1.01
CA THR A 167 -18.96 2.42 0.15
C THR A 167 -20.34 2.15 0.72
N GLU A 168 -21.36 2.33 -0.12
CA GLU A 168 -22.76 1.97 0.14
C GLU A 168 -23.21 0.90 -0.87
N ARG A 169 -24.45 0.40 -0.75
CA ARG A 169 -24.95 -0.63 -1.68
C ARG A 169 -25.14 -0.07 -3.09
N GLU A 170 -25.48 1.21 -3.14
CA GLU A 170 -25.78 2.01 -4.32
C GLU A 170 -24.50 2.35 -5.10
N GLY A 171 -23.35 2.43 -4.43
CA GLY A 171 -22.08 2.74 -5.08
C GLY A 171 -20.86 2.68 -4.15
N GLY A 172 -19.78 2.08 -4.65
CA GLY A 172 -18.43 2.19 -4.07
C GLY A 172 -17.52 3.08 -4.90
N THR A 173 -17.42 2.80 -6.19
CA THR A 173 -16.71 3.65 -7.16
C THR A 173 -17.44 4.96 -7.41
N ASP A 174 -18.74 4.88 -7.70
CA ASP A 174 -19.58 6.05 -7.91
C ASP A 174 -20.11 6.58 -6.57
N VAL A 175 -19.22 7.17 -5.79
CA VAL A 175 -19.56 7.70 -4.46
C VAL A 175 -20.58 8.85 -4.52
N GLY A 176 -20.79 9.46 -5.69
CA GLY A 176 -21.82 10.48 -5.89
C GLY A 176 -23.24 9.98 -5.59
N LEU A 177 -23.45 8.65 -5.66
CA LEU A 177 -24.70 7.96 -5.32
C LEU A 177 -24.89 7.72 -3.82
N THR A 178 -23.99 8.22 -2.97
CA THR A 178 -24.13 8.16 -1.50
C THR A 178 -25.53 8.64 -1.08
N ALA A 179 -26.23 7.77 -0.36
CA ALA A 179 -27.56 7.93 0.17
C ALA A 179 -27.57 8.26 1.67
N THR A 180 -26.46 8.04 2.41
CA THR A 180 -26.35 8.52 3.80
C THR A 180 -26.66 10.01 3.86
N ALA A 181 -27.67 10.40 4.62
CA ALA A 181 -28.15 11.76 4.76
C ALA A 181 -27.60 12.41 6.03
N ALA A 182 -27.20 13.67 5.94
CA ALA A 182 -26.81 14.48 7.07
C ALA A 182 -27.95 15.43 7.47
N THR A 183 -28.24 15.55 8.77
CA THR A 183 -29.20 16.53 9.32
C THR A 183 -28.46 17.49 10.24
N ASP A 184 -28.63 18.79 9.99
CA ASP A 184 -28.00 19.87 10.75
C ASP A 184 -28.79 20.19 12.02
N HIS A 185 -28.11 20.23 13.16
CA HIS A 185 -28.66 20.64 14.46
C HIS A 185 -27.95 21.90 15.00
N GLY A 186 -27.26 22.64 14.13
CA GLY A 186 -26.53 23.88 14.41
C GLY A 186 -25.18 23.67 15.09
N THR A 187 -25.14 22.91 16.18
CA THR A 187 -23.89 22.62 16.94
C THR A 187 -23.20 21.33 16.49
N HIS A 188 -23.97 20.42 15.92
CA HIS A 188 -23.52 19.11 15.46
C HIS A 188 -24.45 18.64 14.34
N TRP A 189 -24.09 17.50 13.75
CA TRP A 189 -24.88 16.83 12.73
C TRP A 189 -25.27 15.44 13.20
N THR A 190 -26.31 14.90 12.57
CA THR A 190 -26.65 13.48 12.69
C THR A 190 -26.67 12.85 11.31
N LEU A 191 -26.19 11.61 11.22
CA LEU A 191 -26.12 10.86 9.98
C LEU A 191 -27.06 9.66 10.01
N ASN A 192 -27.83 9.50 8.92
CA ASN A 192 -28.73 8.37 8.72
C ASN A 192 -28.38 7.68 7.40
N GLY A 193 -27.99 6.40 7.45
CA GLY A 193 -27.60 5.67 6.25
C GLY A 193 -26.94 4.33 6.53
N ARG A 194 -26.49 3.66 5.47
CA ARG A 194 -25.91 2.32 5.55
C ARG A 194 -24.59 2.25 4.80
N LYS A 195 -23.54 1.90 5.53
CA LYS A 195 -22.19 1.70 5.01
C LYS A 195 -21.98 0.21 4.77
N TRP A 196 -21.80 -0.13 3.51
CA TRP A 196 -21.80 -1.51 3.04
C TRP A 196 -20.48 -2.23 3.27
N PHE A 197 -19.36 -1.51 3.19
CA PHE A 197 -18.04 -2.00 3.57
C PHE A 197 -17.40 -1.04 4.57
N ALA A 198 -17.48 -1.39 5.84
CA ALA A 198 -16.90 -0.66 6.97
C ALA A 198 -15.79 -1.50 7.60
N SER A 199 -14.54 -1.31 7.16
CA SER A 199 -13.38 -1.95 7.78
C SER A 199 -13.02 -1.25 9.10
N ASN A 200 -12.60 -2.03 10.09
CA ASN A 200 -12.44 -1.57 11.47
C ASN A 200 -13.72 -0.88 12.02
N PRO A 201 -14.89 -1.54 12.00
CA PRO A 201 -16.15 -0.88 12.35
C PRO A 201 -16.26 -0.46 13.83
N GLY A 202 -15.34 -0.91 14.68
CA GLY A 202 -15.21 -0.50 16.08
C GLY A 202 -14.19 0.63 16.33
N ALA A 203 -13.70 1.29 15.28
CA ALA A 203 -12.75 2.39 15.37
C ALA A 203 -13.25 3.54 16.25
N ASP A 204 -12.33 4.27 16.89
CA ASP A 204 -12.64 5.42 17.73
C ASP A 204 -13.07 6.64 16.92
N VAL A 205 -12.46 6.81 15.74
CA VAL A 205 -12.70 7.92 14.82
C VAL A 205 -13.02 7.37 13.43
N VAL A 206 -14.19 7.71 12.91
CA VAL A 206 -14.60 7.36 11.55
C VAL A 206 -14.71 8.62 10.71
N LEU A 207 -14.05 8.66 9.55
CA LEU A 207 -14.33 9.66 8.52
C LEU A 207 -15.28 9.09 7.47
N THR A 208 -16.34 9.83 7.15
CA THR A 208 -17.38 9.39 6.21
C THR A 208 -17.86 10.53 5.34
N LEU A 209 -18.50 10.18 4.22
CA LEU A 209 -19.28 11.11 3.40
C LEU A 209 -20.77 10.95 3.67
N ALA A 210 -21.49 12.06 3.64
CA ALA A 210 -22.95 12.12 3.72
C ALA A 210 -23.50 13.27 2.87
N ARG A 211 -24.73 13.14 2.40
CA ARG A 211 -25.44 14.13 1.61
C ARG A 211 -25.89 15.28 2.50
N VAL A 212 -25.47 16.49 2.14
CA VAL A 212 -25.82 17.72 2.85
C VAL A 212 -27.09 18.31 2.21
N PRO A 213 -28.16 18.58 2.99
CA PRO A 213 -29.40 19.16 2.46
C PRO A 213 -29.15 20.46 1.71
N GLY A 214 -29.73 20.59 0.52
CA GLY A 214 -29.62 21.81 -0.31
C GLY A 214 -28.27 22.01 -1.04
N GLN A 215 -27.27 21.13 -0.85
CA GLN A 215 -25.94 21.29 -1.45
C GLN A 215 -25.82 20.77 -2.90
N GLY A 216 -26.84 20.04 -3.38
CA GLY A 216 -26.93 19.54 -4.75
C GLY A 216 -26.72 18.03 -4.90
N GLU A 217 -26.48 17.60 -6.13
CA GLU A 217 -26.38 16.18 -6.52
C GLU A 217 -24.94 15.72 -6.77
N GLY A 218 -24.76 14.39 -6.89
CA GLY A 218 -23.47 13.76 -7.12
C GLY A 218 -22.47 14.08 -6.01
N THR A 219 -21.18 14.11 -6.36
CA THR A 219 -20.10 14.39 -5.40
C THR A 219 -20.12 15.81 -4.84
N ARG A 220 -20.73 16.77 -5.54
CA ARG A 220 -20.89 18.17 -5.07
C ARG A 220 -21.85 18.28 -3.89
N GLY A 221 -22.81 17.37 -3.79
CA GLY A 221 -23.77 17.30 -2.68
C GLY A 221 -23.24 16.63 -1.41
N LEU A 222 -21.97 16.19 -1.38
CA LEU A 222 -21.41 15.41 -0.29
C LEU A 222 -20.49 16.25 0.61
N GLY A 223 -20.78 16.23 1.91
CA GLY A 223 -19.92 16.72 2.97
C GLY A 223 -19.11 15.62 3.62
N MET A 224 -17.94 15.99 4.16
CA MET A 224 -17.11 15.08 4.96
C MET A 224 -17.39 15.30 6.44
N PHE A 225 -17.53 14.19 7.16
CA PHE A 225 -17.90 14.19 8.58
C PHE A 225 -16.98 13.27 9.37
N LEU A 226 -16.67 13.68 10.60
CA LEU A 226 -16.12 12.83 11.63
C LEU A 226 -17.28 12.27 12.45
N VAL A 227 -17.31 10.94 12.62
CA VAL A 227 -18.26 10.21 13.44
C VAL A 227 -17.46 9.51 14.54
N PRO A 228 -17.53 9.98 15.80
CA PRO A 228 -16.80 9.36 16.89
C PRO A 228 -17.53 8.11 17.39
N ARG A 229 -16.79 7.16 17.96
CA ARG A 229 -17.38 5.97 18.61
C ARG A 229 -18.27 6.33 19.81
N LEU A 230 -17.83 7.32 20.59
CA LEU A 230 -18.54 7.85 21.74
C LEU A 230 -19.00 9.28 21.45
N ARG A 231 -20.17 9.64 21.96
CA ARG A 231 -20.69 11.01 21.93
C ARG A 231 -19.93 11.90 22.93
N PRO A 232 -20.02 13.24 22.82
CA PRO A 232 -19.35 14.14 23.77
C PRO A 232 -19.72 13.93 25.25
N ASP A 233 -20.91 13.40 25.52
CA ASP A 233 -21.38 13.04 26.87
C ASP A 233 -20.85 11.68 27.38
N GLY A 234 -20.02 11.00 26.58
CA GLY A 234 -19.44 9.69 26.89
C GLY A 234 -20.33 8.49 26.55
N SER A 235 -21.58 8.73 26.16
CA SER A 235 -22.48 7.65 25.74
C SER A 235 -22.08 7.08 24.38
N ARG A 236 -22.51 5.86 24.07
CA ARG A 236 -22.24 5.23 22.77
C ARG A 236 -22.93 6.00 21.65
N ASN A 237 -22.23 6.20 20.55
CA ASN A 237 -22.84 6.77 19.36
C ASN A 237 -23.75 5.74 18.68
N ALA A 238 -24.74 6.21 17.94
CA ALA A 238 -25.75 5.38 17.28
C ALA A 238 -25.22 4.76 15.97
N ILE A 239 -24.13 3.99 16.12
CA ILE A 239 -23.45 3.24 15.06
C ILE A 239 -23.72 1.77 15.33
N ARG A 240 -24.43 1.14 14.40
CA ARG A 240 -24.92 -0.22 14.53
C ARG A 240 -24.16 -1.15 13.61
N ILE A 241 -23.45 -2.15 14.14
CA ILE A 241 -22.80 -3.16 13.32
C ILE A 241 -23.81 -4.26 13.00
N ASP A 242 -24.23 -4.36 11.74
CA ASP A 242 -25.24 -5.32 11.28
C ASP A 242 -24.68 -6.75 11.27
N ARG A 243 -23.49 -6.90 10.68
CA ARG A 243 -22.75 -8.17 10.60
C ARG A 243 -21.29 -7.89 10.21
N LEU A 244 -20.43 -8.88 10.43
CA LEU A 244 -19.11 -8.94 9.79
C LEU A 244 -19.19 -9.70 8.46
N LYS A 245 -18.31 -9.33 7.53
CA LYS A 245 -18.15 -9.97 6.23
C LYS A 245 -17.36 -11.27 6.39
N ASP A 246 -17.80 -12.30 5.70
CA ASP A 246 -16.98 -13.48 5.43
C ASP A 246 -16.10 -13.18 4.20
N LYS A 247 -14.78 -13.15 4.39
CA LYS A 247 -13.82 -12.60 3.42
C LYS A 247 -12.84 -13.66 2.95
N LEU A 248 -12.45 -13.58 1.68
CA LEU A 248 -11.37 -14.38 1.09
C LEU A 248 -10.03 -14.22 1.84
N GLY A 249 -9.57 -12.97 1.96
CA GLY A 249 -8.33 -12.60 2.66
C GLY A 249 -8.56 -11.51 3.70
N SER A 250 -7.51 -11.05 4.35
CA SER A 250 -7.52 -10.07 5.45
C SER A 250 -8.42 -10.49 6.61
N ARG A 251 -8.50 -11.80 6.88
CA ARG A 251 -9.48 -12.38 7.82
C ARG A 251 -9.22 -11.97 9.27
N SER A 252 -7.98 -11.58 9.59
CA SER A 252 -7.58 -11.03 10.88
C SER A 252 -8.24 -9.69 11.22
N ILE A 253 -8.78 -8.96 10.23
CA ILE A 253 -9.41 -7.65 10.42
C ILE A 253 -10.92 -7.69 10.19
N PRO A 254 -11.73 -7.11 11.09
CA PRO A 254 -13.17 -7.06 10.90
C PRO A 254 -13.50 -6.04 9.82
N SER A 255 -14.31 -6.46 8.86
CA SER A 255 -15.03 -5.57 7.96
C SER A 255 -16.50 -5.90 8.09
N GLY A 256 -17.35 -4.89 8.23
CA GLY A 256 -18.77 -5.09 8.50
C GLY A 256 -19.69 -4.29 7.59
N GLU A 257 -20.98 -4.54 7.79
CA GLU A 257 -22.06 -3.64 7.38
C GLU A 257 -22.45 -2.81 8.60
N VAL A 258 -22.52 -1.49 8.42
CA VAL A 258 -22.80 -0.55 9.49
C VAL A 258 -24.00 0.29 9.13
N THR A 259 -24.97 0.38 10.03
CA THR A 259 -26.08 1.32 9.94
C THR A 259 -25.81 2.50 10.87
N LEU A 260 -25.98 3.72 10.36
CA LEU A 260 -25.95 4.96 11.11
C LEU A 260 -27.42 5.38 11.31
N GLU A 261 -27.85 5.51 12.57
CA GLU A 261 -29.23 5.84 12.94
C GLU A 261 -29.19 7.06 13.87
N ASP A 262 -29.36 8.26 13.32
CA ASP A 262 -29.11 9.52 14.03
C ASP A 262 -27.71 9.60 14.67
N ALA A 263 -26.71 9.01 14.00
CA ALA A 263 -25.34 8.95 14.50
C ALA A 263 -24.75 10.37 14.60
N TYR A 264 -24.29 10.76 15.79
CA TYR A 264 -23.63 12.04 16.04
C TYR A 264 -22.42 12.19 15.13
N ALA A 265 -22.30 13.37 14.51
CA ALA A 265 -21.20 13.69 13.63
C ALA A 265 -20.84 15.19 13.69
N THR A 266 -19.62 15.51 13.30
CA THR A 266 -19.14 16.88 13.13
C THR A 266 -18.56 17.08 11.73
N PRO A 267 -18.79 18.23 11.07
CA PRO A 267 -18.28 18.48 9.74
C PRO A 267 -16.75 18.64 9.78
N VAL A 268 -16.07 18.15 8.75
CA VAL A 268 -14.63 18.32 8.56
C VAL A 268 -14.36 19.15 7.32
N GLY A 269 -13.61 20.23 7.48
CA GLY A 269 -13.32 21.26 6.49
C GLY A 269 -14.59 21.91 5.95
N GLU A 270 -14.56 22.22 4.66
CA GLU A 270 -15.70 22.80 3.95
C GLU A 270 -16.65 21.70 3.47
N LEU A 271 -17.90 21.72 3.94
CA LEU A 271 -18.93 20.74 3.54
C LEU A 271 -19.13 20.69 2.01
N THR A 272 -18.99 21.81 1.31
CA THR A 272 -19.08 21.90 -0.16
C THR A 272 -17.94 21.20 -0.90
N ARG A 273 -16.87 20.84 -0.18
CA ARG A 273 -15.67 20.20 -0.72
C ARG A 273 -15.41 18.81 -0.12
N GLY A 274 -16.40 18.21 0.54
CA GLY A 274 -16.24 16.96 1.29
C GLY A 274 -15.55 15.84 0.50
N PHE A 275 -16.00 15.55 -0.72
CA PHE A 275 -15.35 14.53 -1.56
C PHE A 275 -13.93 14.90 -1.97
N ALA A 276 -13.67 16.17 -2.33
CA ALA A 276 -12.35 16.62 -2.72
C ALA A 276 -11.34 16.52 -1.56
N GLN A 277 -11.79 16.83 -0.34
CA GLN A 277 -10.99 16.67 0.88
C GLN A 277 -10.73 15.19 1.21
N MET A 278 -11.76 14.34 1.07
CA MET A 278 -11.63 12.88 1.27
C MET A 278 -10.64 12.24 0.29
N ALA A 279 -10.46 12.82 -0.90
CA ALA A 279 -9.49 12.33 -1.87
C ALA A 279 -8.04 12.33 -1.35
N GLU A 280 -7.69 13.20 -0.40
CA GLU A 280 -6.38 13.15 0.28
C GLU A 280 -6.19 11.83 1.03
N MET A 281 -7.24 11.38 1.73
CA MET A 281 -7.24 10.11 2.44
C MET A 281 -7.13 8.92 1.46
N LEU A 282 -7.83 9.00 0.33
CA LEU A 282 -7.77 7.98 -0.74
C LEU A 282 -6.36 7.88 -1.35
N ASN A 283 -5.68 9.01 -1.57
CA ASN A 283 -4.37 9.00 -2.21
C ASN A 283 -3.30 8.33 -1.32
N VAL A 284 -3.27 8.67 -0.02
CA VAL A 284 -2.34 8.03 0.92
C VAL A 284 -2.66 6.55 1.11
N SER A 285 -3.95 6.17 1.17
CA SER A 285 -4.36 4.77 1.28
C SER A 285 -3.97 3.94 0.03
N ARG A 286 -4.02 4.55 -1.17
CA ARG A 286 -3.56 3.91 -2.42
C ARG A 286 -2.05 3.65 -2.41
N LEU A 287 -1.23 4.60 -1.95
CA LEU A 287 0.20 4.38 -1.81
C LEU A 287 0.52 3.28 -0.77
N SER A 288 -0.20 3.28 0.36
CA SER A 288 -0.12 2.19 1.34
C SER A 288 -0.48 0.84 0.74
N ASN A 289 -1.51 0.75 -0.12
CA ASN A 289 -1.85 -0.49 -0.80
C ASN A 289 -0.77 -0.96 -1.79
N ALA A 290 -0.12 -0.03 -2.49
CA ALA A 290 1.03 -0.33 -3.33
C ALA A 290 2.18 -0.93 -2.50
N MET A 291 2.52 -0.32 -1.36
CA MET A 291 3.52 -0.84 -0.41
C MET A 291 3.16 -2.25 0.07
N ARG A 292 1.91 -2.49 0.45
CA ARG A 292 1.46 -3.80 0.94
C ARG A 292 1.58 -4.87 -0.14
N ALA A 293 1.21 -4.54 -1.37
CA ALA A 293 1.38 -5.45 -2.51
C ALA A 293 2.86 -5.80 -2.73
N THR A 294 3.76 -4.82 -2.66
CA THR A 294 5.21 -5.02 -2.74
C THR A 294 5.74 -5.94 -1.64
N ALA A 295 5.29 -5.76 -0.40
CA ALA A 295 5.66 -6.63 0.71
C ALA A 295 5.22 -8.10 0.51
N LEU A 296 4.00 -8.32 0.01
CA LEU A 296 3.51 -9.65 -0.32
C LEU A 296 4.35 -10.31 -1.44
N MET A 297 4.70 -9.56 -2.48
CA MET A 297 5.58 -10.05 -3.55
C MET A 297 6.94 -10.49 -3.00
N ARG A 298 7.58 -9.64 -2.18
CA ARG A 298 8.87 -10.00 -1.56
C ARG A 298 8.76 -11.25 -0.71
N ARG A 299 7.74 -11.32 0.14
CA ARG A 299 7.50 -12.49 1.00
C ARG A 299 7.39 -13.75 0.15
N ALA A 300 6.53 -13.72 -0.87
CA ALA A 300 6.23 -14.88 -1.70
C ALA A 300 7.45 -15.36 -2.49
N VAL A 301 8.22 -14.43 -3.08
CA VAL A 301 9.45 -14.76 -3.81
C VAL A 301 10.49 -15.40 -2.91
N ARG A 302 10.66 -14.90 -1.68
CA ARG A 302 11.59 -15.48 -0.71
C ARG A 302 11.21 -16.91 -0.35
N GLU A 303 9.92 -17.17 -0.13
CA GLU A 303 9.39 -18.51 0.14
C GLU A 303 9.68 -19.47 -1.03
N ALA A 304 9.47 -19.03 -2.27
CA ALA A 304 9.76 -19.79 -3.48
C ALA A 304 11.27 -20.09 -3.64
N VAL A 305 12.14 -19.09 -3.47
CA VAL A 305 13.60 -19.29 -3.52
C VAL A 305 14.05 -20.26 -2.43
N HIS A 306 13.54 -20.12 -1.21
CA HIS A 306 13.88 -21.02 -0.11
C HIS A 306 13.45 -22.47 -0.40
N HIS A 307 12.25 -22.66 -0.95
CA HIS A 307 11.73 -23.97 -1.32
C HIS A 307 12.57 -24.60 -2.44
N THR A 308 12.80 -23.87 -3.53
CA THR A 308 13.47 -24.39 -4.73
C THR A 308 14.92 -24.77 -4.49
N ARG A 309 15.61 -24.15 -3.54
CA ARG A 309 16.97 -24.53 -3.13
C ARG A 309 17.06 -25.87 -2.41
N ARG A 310 15.97 -26.33 -1.80
CA ARG A 310 15.93 -27.56 -0.98
C ARG A 310 15.18 -28.70 -1.65
N ARG A 311 14.19 -28.36 -2.48
CA ARG A 311 13.35 -29.35 -3.15
C ARG A 311 14.10 -29.92 -4.35
N GLU A 312 14.42 -31.20 -4.28
CA GLU A 312 14.99 -31.95 -5.39
C GLU A 312 13.90 -32.59 -6.24
N VAL A 313 14.04 -32.47 -7.57
CA VAL A 313 13.19 -33.13 -8.56
C VAL A 313 14.11 -33.60 -9.70
N PHE A 314 13.96 -34.84 -10.15
CA PHE A 314 14.85 -35.45 -11.15
C PHE A 314 16.34 -35.36 -10.78
N GLY A 315 16.67 -35.54 -9.50
CA GLY A 315 18.06 -35.66 -9.01
C GLY A 315 18.84 -34.36 -8.84
N ARG A 316 18.19 -33.18 -8.95
CA ARG A 316 18.81 -31.87 -8.69
C ARG A 316 17.85 -30.91 -8.00
N PRO A 317 18.34 -29.93 -7.21
CA PRO A 317 17.53 -28.86 -6.68
C PRO A 317 16.74 -28.13 -7.77
N LEU A 318 15.50 -27.75 -7.48
CA LEU A 318 14.67 -26.95 -8.40
C LEU A 318 15.37 -25.64 -8.81
N PHE A 319 16.11 -25.01 -7.90
CA PHE A 319 16.85 -23.77 -8.14
C PHE A 319 17.95 -23.90 -9.22
N GLU A 320 18.40 -25.12 -9.53
CA GLU A 320 19.39 -25.40 -10.58
C GLU A 320 18.74 -25.75 -11.93
N GLN A 321 17.42 -25.94 -11.97
CA GLN A 321 16.75 -26.32 -13.21
C GLN A 321 16.53 -25.10 -14.10
N PRO A 322 16.94 -25.14 -15.39
CA PRO A 322 16.88 -23.97 -16.27
C PRO A 322 15.50 -23.32 -16.36
N LEU A 323 14.43 -24.13 -16.49
CA LEU A 323 13.07 -23.62 -16.56
C LEU A 323 12.65 -22.94 -15.25
N MET A 324 12.94 -23.55 -14.09
CA MET A 324 12.60 -22.95 -12.80
C MET A 324 13.37 -21.64 -12.57
N ARG A 325 14.63 -21.55 -13.01
CA ARG A 325 15.40 -20.30 -12.98
C ARG A 325 14.75 -19.21 -13.85
N ALA A 326 14.30 -19.58 -15.04
CA ALA A 326 13.55 -18.68 -15.93
C ALA A 326 12.20 -18.25 -15.33
N THR A 327 11.52 -19.12 -14.58
CA THR A 327 10.30 -18.75 -13.83
C THR A 327 10.60 -17.82 -12.65
N LEU A 328 11.66 -18.09 -11.87
CA LEU A 328 12.00 -17.31 -10.67
C LEU A 328 12.50 -15.90 -10.98
N LEU A 329 13.26 -15.74 -12.07
CA LEU A 329 13.95 -14.49 -12.38
C LEU A 329 12.99 -13.29 -12.51
N PRO A 330 11.94 -13.30 -13.36
CA PRO A 330 11.01 -12.18 -13.46
C PRO A 330 10.33 -11.81 -12.13
N LEU A 331 10.03 -12.81 -11.29
CA LEU A 331 9.42 -12.59 -9.97
C LEU A 331 10.37 -11.85 -9.03
N LEU A 332 11.66 -12.19 -9.06
CA LEU A 332 12.72 -11.50 -8.31
C LEU A 332 12.84 -10.03 -8.75
N LEU A 333 12.89 -9.79 -10.06
CA LEU A 333 13.02 -8.44 -10.62
C LEU A 333 11.81 -7.57 -10.25
N ASP A 334 10.59 -8.08 -10.44
CA ASP A 334 9.35 -7.37 -10.09
C ASP A 334 9.33 -6.94 -8.63
N ALA A 335 9.67 -7.86 -7.73
CA ALA A 335 9.61 -7.57 -6.31
C ALA A 335 10.69 -6.56 -5.88
N GLU A 336 11.80 -6.41 -6.61
CA GLU A 336 12.79 -5.34 -6.35
C GLU A 336 12.38 -4.01 -6.98
N ALA A 337 11.90 -4.03 -8.22
CA ALA A 337 11.43 -2.86 -8.93
C ALA A 337 10.26 -2.19 -8.20
N ALA A 338 9.35 -3.01 -7.66
CA ALA A 338 8.21 -2.56 -6.88
C ALA A 338 8.61 -1.83 -5.59
N LEU A 339 9.71 -2.24 -4.93
CA LEU A 339 10.20 -1.54 -3.72
C LEU A 339 10.78 -0.18 -4.08
N GLY A 340 11.57 -0.11 -5.16
CA GLY A 340 12.08 1.16 -5.69
C GLY A 340 10.95 2.15 -6.01
N PHE A 341 9.88 1.68 -6.66
CA PHE A 341 8.74 2.53 -7.00
C PHE A 341 7.99 3.05 -5.75
N VAL A 342 7.77 2.20 -4.75
CA VAL A 342 7.11 2.64 -3.50
C VAL A 342 7.94 3.69 -2.77
N LEU A 343 9.26 3.50 -2.67
CA LEU A 343 10.15 4.45 -2.00
C LEU A 343 10.30 5.77 -2.79
N GLU A 344 10.29 5.72 -4.12
CA GLU A 344 10.26 6.93 -4.95
C GLU A 344 8.98 7.75 -4.70
N ALA A 345 7.82 7.11 -4.73
CA ALA A 345 6.56 7.78 -4.44
C ALA A 345 6.50 8.33 -3.00
N ALA A 346 7.10 7.64 -2.04
CA ALA A 346 7.23 8.10 -0.66
C ALA A 346 8.14 9.35 -0.56
N ALA A 347 9.30 9.33 -1.21
CA ALA A 347 10.23 10.46 -1.21
C ALA A 347 9.62 11.69 -1.91
N ARG A 348 8.86 11.50 -3.00
CA ARG A 348 8.10 12.60 -3.62
C ARG A 348 6.97 13.10 -2.73
N LEU A 349 6.34 12.25 -1.93
CA LEU A 349 5.35 12.67 -0.94
C LEU A 349 5.98 13.51 0.18
N ASP A 350 7.17 13.12 0.68
CA ASP A 350 7.95 13.91 1.64
C ASP A 350 8.25 15.31 1.07
N ALA A 351 8.75 15.40 -0.16
CA ALA A 351 9.01 16.67 -0.83
C ALA A 351 7.74 17.52 -1.06
N ALA A 352 6.64 16.89 -1.47
CA ALA A 352 5.36 17.57 -1.68
C ALA A 352 4.75 18.13 -0.38
N ASP A 353 4.91 17.40 0.74
CA ASP A 353 4.55 17.85 2.09
C ASP A 353 5.46 19.00 2.56
N GLY A 354 6.72 19.02 2.11
CA GLY A 354 7.66 20.12 2.29
C GLY A 354 7.38 21.36 1.43
N GLY A 355 6.40 21.30 0.53
CA GLY A 355 5.95 22.44 -0.28
C GLY A 355 6.42 22.43 -1.74
N ASP A 356 7.11 21.38 -2.19
CA ASP A 356 7.52 21.25 -3.59
C ASP A 356 6.33 20.96 -4.51
N GLY A 357 6.03 21.91 -5.41
CA GLY A 357 4.94 21.79 -6.38
C GLY A 357 5.17 20.73 -7.44
N ALA A 358 6.40 20.57 -7.94
CA ALA A 358 6.73 19.54 -8.93
C ALA A 358 6.62 18.14 -8.33
N ALA A 359 7.09 17.98 -7.09
CA ALA A 359 6.89 16.72 -6.35
C ALA A 359 5.41 16.40 -6.15
N ARG A 360 4.57 17.39 -5.89
CA ARG A 360 3.10 17.20 -5.75
C ARG A 360 2.46 16.71 -7.05
N GLU A 361 2.84 17.25 -8.19
CA GLU A 361 2.39 16.79 -9.51
C GLU A 361 2.84 15.34 -9.78
N LEU A 362 4.09 15.01 -9.44
CA LEU A 362 4.60 13.65 -9.55
C LEU A 362 3.84 12.67 -8.67
N VAL A 363 3.61 12.99 -7.39
CA VAL A 363 2.83 12.12 -6.47
C VAL A 363 1.43 11.84 -7.02
N ARG A 364 0.79 12.85 -7.64
CA ARG A 364 -0.57 12.74 -8.19
C ARG A 364 -0.69 11.66 -9.28
N ILE A 365 0.37 11.41 -10.04
CA ILE A 365 0.42 10.38 -11.10
C ILE A 365 1.13 9.08 -10.65
N LEU A 366 2.19 9.16 -9.84
CA LEU A 366 2.91 7.99 -9.34
C LEU A 366 2.02 7.12 -8.44
N THR A 367 1.18 7.74 -7.60
CA THR A 367 0.29 7.02 -6.67
C THR A 367 -0.69 6.09 -7.39
N PRO A 368 -1.51 6.54 -8.36
CA PRO A 368 -2.39 5.65 -9.10
C PRO A 368 -1.62 4.62 -9.94
N LEU A 369 -0.48 4.98 -10.57
CA LEU A 369 0.35 4.02 -11.31
C LEU A 369 0.87 2.88 -10.42
N ALA A 370 1.45 3.21 -9.26
CA ALA A 370 1.94 2.24 -8.30
C ALA A 370 0.80 1.34 -7.79
N LYS A 371 -0.33 1.94 -7.41
CA LYS A 371 -1.53 1.20 -6.98
C LYS A 371 -2.03 0.24 -8.05
N TYR A 372 -2.10 0.70 -9.31
CA TYR A 372 -2.60 -0.10 -10.43
C TYR A 372 -1.70 -1.30 -10.70
N THR A 373 -0.41 -1.05 -10.91
CA THR A 373 0.52 -2.06 -11.40
C THR A 373 0.95 -3.03 -10.30
N LEU A 374 1.37 -2.51 -9.14
CA LEU A 374 1.95 -3.35 -8.09
C LEU A 374 0.90 -4.28 -7.46
N CYS A 375 -0.34 -3.82 -7.28
CA CYS A 375 -1.43 -4.68 -6.80
C CYS A 375 -1.82 -5.77 -7.82
N LYS A 376 -1.71 -5.49 -9.14
CA LYS A 376 -1.95 -6.52 -10.16
C LYS A 376 -0.82 -7.54 -10.21
N ARG A 377 0.44 -7.08 -10.18
CA ARG A 377 1.63 -7.96 -10.16
C ARG A 377 1.64 -8.84 -8.93
N ALA A 378 1.27 -8.32 -7.75
CA ALA A 378 1.20 -9.11 -6.53
C ALA A 378 0.34 -10.38 -6.68
N ARG A 379 -0.83 -10.30 -7.33
CA ARG A 379 -1.68 -11.47 -7.57
C ARG A 379 -0.97 -12.55 -8.41
N SER A 380 -0.30 -12.12 -9.48
CA SER A 380 0.45 -13.04 -10.35
C SER A 380 1.64 -13.64 -9.62
N VAL A 381 2.43 -12.82 -8.91
CA VAL A 381 3.63 -13.28 -8.17
C VAL A 381 3.24 -14.25 -7.05
N THR A 382 2.22 -13.94 -6.25
CA THR A 382 1.77 -14.86 -5.19
C THR A 382 1.17 -16.15 -5.75
N GLY A 383 0.52 -16.10 -6.92
CA GLY A 383 0.01 -17.30 -7.59
C GLY A 383 1.12 -18.21 -8.09
N GLU A 384 2.08 -17.64 -8.82
CA GLU A 384 3.22 -18.38 -9.37
C GLU A 384 4.08 -19.00 -8.26
N THR A 385 4.37 -18.25 -7.20
CA THR A 385 5.17 -18.74 -6.06
C THR A 385 4.46 -19.84 -5.27
N MET A 386 3.13 -19.76 -5.15
CA MET A 386 2.32 -20.84 -4.60
C MET A 386 2.43 -22.11 -5.45
N GLU A 387 2.37 -21.99 -6.78
CA GLU A 387 2.57 -23.11 -7.71
C GLU A 387 3.98 -23.69 -7.65
N ILE A 388 5.02 -22.85 -7.52
CA ILE A 388 6.42 -23.28 -7.36
C ILE A 388 6.60 -24.20 -6.13
N ARG A 389 5.82 -24.00 -5.06
CA ARG A 389 5.82 -24.91 -3.89
C ARG A 389 5.13 -26.25 -4.16
N GLY A 390 4.34 -26.34 -5.24
CA GLY A 390 3.56 -27.52 -5.60
C GLY A 390 2.36 -27.74 -4.67
N GLY A 391 1.97 -29.00 -4.45
CA GLY A 391 0.78 -29.34 -3.66
C GLY A 391 0.74 -28.70 -2.27
N ASN A 392 1.89 -28.56 -1.60
CA ASN A 392 1.99 -27.91 -0.30
C ASN A 392 1.68 -26.40 -0.36
N GLY A 393 1.93 -25.74 -1.49
CA GLY A 393 1.54 -24.35 -1.69
C GLY A 393 0.03 -24.15 -1.60
N TYR A 394 -0.77 -25.18 -1.85
CA TYR A 394 -2.22 -25.11 -1.76
C TYR A 394 -2.78 -25.41 -0.35
N ILE A 395 -1.93 -25.78 0.61
CA ILE A 395 -2.35 -26.17 1.97
C ILE A 395 -2.14 -25.00 2.93
N GLU A 396 -3.18 -24.61 3.68
CA GLU A 396 -3.19 -23.46 4.61
C GLU A 396 -2.20 -23.59 5.80
N ASP A 397 -1.55 -24.74 5.96
CA ASP A 397 -0.41 -24.90 6.88
C ASP A 397 0.81 -24.08 6.42
N TRP A 398 0.90 -23.80 5.11
CA TRP A 398 1.90 -22.94 4.51
C TRP A 398 1.39 -21.51 4.37
N VAL A 399 2.31 -20.56 4.20
CA VAL A 399 1.95 -19.14 4.12
C VAL A 399 1.36 -18.76 2.76
N ASP A 400 1.66 -19.53 1.71
CA ASP A 400 1.35 -19.21 0.32
C ASP A 400 -0.15 -18.98 0.05
N PRO A 401 -1.11 -19.80 0.55
CA PRO A 401 -2.53 -19.54 0.38
C PRO A 401 -2.96 -18.20 0.99
N ARG A 402 -2.44 -17.85 2.17
CA ARG A 402 -2.74 -16.58 2.83
C ARG A 402 -2.22 -15.40 2.02
N LEU A 403 -0.98 -15.46 1.52
CA LEU A 403 -0.42 -14.41 0.65
C LEU A 403 -1.25 -14.23 -0.62
N LEU A 404 -1.67 -15.33 -1.25
CA LEU A 404 -2.54 -15.28 -2.42
C LEU A 404 -3.87 -14.61 -2.09
N ARG A 405 -4.59 -15.10 -1.06
CA ARG A 405 -5.90 -14.57 -0.63
C ARG A 405 -5.81 -13.07 -0.32
N ASP A 406 -4.73 -12.63 0.32
CA ASP A 406 -4.50 -11.24 0.68
C ASP A 406 -4.14 -10.34 -0.52
N ALA A 407 -3.30 -10.84 -1.44
CA ALA A 407 -2.87 -10.10 -2.64
C ALA A 407 -4.05 -9.69 -3.55
N HIS A 408 -5.14 -10.46 -3.55
CA HIS A 408 -6.34 -10.11 -4.31
C HIS A 408 -7.01 -8.83 -3.80
N LEU A 409 -7.01 -8.60 -2.49
CA LEU A 409 -7.72 -7.45 -1.90
C LEU A 409 -7.13 -6.11 -2.37
N GLY A 410 -5.81 -6.01 -2.48
CA GLY A 410 -5.13 -4.77 -2.86
C GLY A 410 -5.62 -4.21 -4.19
N SER A 411 -5.97 -5.07 -5.15
CA SER A 411 -6.49 -4.67 -6.47
C SER A 411 -7.98 -4.27 -6.51
N ILE A 412 -8.71 -4.48 -5.41
CA ILE A 412 -10.15 -4.28 -5.29
C ILE A 412 -10.44 -3.07 -4.40
N TRP A 413 -9.78 -3.02 -3.24
CA TRP A 413 -9.94 -1.95 -2.25
C TRP A 413 -9.30 -0.64 -2.73
N GLU A 414 -9.93 0.49 -2.40
CA GLU A 414 -9.51 1.86 -2.76
C GLU A 414 -9.35 2.11 -4.26
N GLY A 415 -10.25 1.53 -5.04
CA GLY A 415 -10.30 1.64 -6.50
C GLY A 415 -9.80 0.38 -7.19
N SER A 416 -10.68 -0.20 -8.01
CA SER A 416 -10.35 -1.33 -8.87
C SER A 416 -9.40 -0.92 -10.00
N SER A 417 -8.75 -1.88 -10.63
CA SER A 417 -7.77 -1.61 -11.70
C SER A 417 -8.30 -0.68 -12.80
N ASN A 418 -9.54 -0.87 -13.28
CA ASN A 418 -10.11 0.00 -14.31
C ASN A 418 -10.34 1.43 -13.78
N VAL A 419 -10.82 1.57 -12.55
CA VAL A 419 -11.04 2.88 -11.91
C VAL A 419 -9.73 3.64 -11.75
N ILE A 420 -8.67 2.96 -11.33
CA ILE A 420 -7.35 3.58 -11.18
C ILE A 420 -6.75 3.93 -12.54
N ALA A 421 -6.91 3.09 -13.56
CA ALA A 421 -6.47 3.42 -14.92
C ALA A 421 -7.22 4.66 -15.47
N LEU A 422 -8.53 4.78 -15.22
CA LEU A 422 -9.28 5.99 -15.57
C LEU A 422 -8.81 7.23 -14.78
N ASP A 423 -8.32 7.07 -13.55
CA ASP A 423 -7.70 8.15 -12.80
C ASP A 423 -6.36 8.60 -13.42
N VAL A 424 -5.57 7.66 -13.96
CA VAL A 424 -4.36 7.97 -14.76
C VAL A 424 -4.75 8.78 -16.00
N LEU A 425 -5.78 8.38 -16.75
CA LEU A 425 -6.27 9.16 -17.90
C LEU A 425 -6.71 10.57 -17.47
N ARG A 426 -7.34 10.69 -16.30
CA ARG A 426 -7.77 11.99 -15.74
C ARG A 426 -6.57 12.87 -15.42
N CYS A 427 -5.47 12.32 -14.90
CA CYS A 427 -4.22 13.06 -14.70
C CYS A 427 -3.67 13.56 -16.04
N MET A 428 -3.59 12.70 -17.05
CA MET A 428 -3.12 13.07 -18.39
C MET A 428 -3.95 14.21 -18.98
N ARG A 429 -5.28 14.09 -18.99
CA ARG A 429 -6.18 15.12 -19.54
C ARG A 429 -6.11 16.47 -18.82
N ARG A 430 -5.73 16.50 -17.54
CA ARG A 430 -5.78 17.72 -16.72
C ARG A 430 -4.45 18.46 -16.65
N THR A 431 -3.34 17.72 -16.65
CA THR A 431 -2.01 18.27 -16.35
C THR A 431 -0.92 17.65 -17.21
N ASP A 432 -1.28 16.96 -18.30
CA ASP A 432 -0.34 16.26 -19.18
C ASP A 432 0.66 15.40 -18.39
N ALA A 433 0.16 14.66 -17.38
CA ALA A 433 1.01 14.00 -16.41
C ALA A 433 2.01 12.99 -17.00
N HIS A 434 1.77 12.49 -18.21
CA HIS A 434 2.72 11.67 -18.97
C HIS A 434 3.94 12.47 -19.47
N HIS A 435 3.80 13.78 -19.71
CA HIS A 435 4.92 14.70 -19.96
C HIS A 435 5.73 14.90 -18.69
N THR A 436 5.09 15.14 -17.55
CA THR A 436 5.79 15.28 -16.25
C THR A 436 6.67 14.07 -15.95
N LEU A 437 6.16 12.85 -16.19
CA LEU A 437 6.95 11.62 -16.05
C LEU A 437 8.12 11.58 -17.03
N ALA A 438 7.89 11.86 -18.31
CA ALA A 438 8.93 11.84 -19.33
C ALA A 438 10.02 12.89 -19.08
N ASP A 439 9.66 14.09 -18.63
CA ASP A 439 10.61 15.15 -18.33
C ASP A 439 11.42 14.82 -17.06
N THR A 440 10.80 14.15 -16.08
CA THR A 440 11.48 13.73 -14.84
C THR A 440 12.44 12.57 -15.07
N TYR A 441 12.01 11.53 -15.78
CA TYR A 441 12.73 10.25 -15.89
C TYR A 441 13.44 10.04 -17.23
N GLY A 442 13.26 10.95 -18.19
CA GLY A 442 13.76 10.84 -19.56
C GLY A 442 15.28 10.91 -19.70
N THR A 443 16.02 11.36 -18.69
CA THR A 443 17.49 11.47 -18.77
C THR A 443 18.19 10.11 -18.91
N ARG A 444 17.62 9.03 -18.37
CA ARG A 444 18.22 7.69 -18.38
C ARG A 444 17.71 6.78 -19.49
N LEU A 445 16.43 6.88 -19.82
CA LEU A 445 15.75 6.05 -20.82
C LEU A 445 15.06 6.93 -21.86
N GLY A 446 15.82 7.86 -22.46
CA GLY A 446 15.29 8.93 -23.31
C GLY A 446 14.40 8.44 -24.44
N ASP A 447 14.84 7.43 -25.19
CA ASP A 447 14.06 6.89 -26.32
C ASP A 447 12.74 6.26 -25.86
N LEU A 448 12.77 5.50 -24.76
CA LEU A 448 11.56 4.90 -24.17
C LEU A 448 10.59 5.99 -23.70
N TRP A 449 11.07 6.97 -22.94
CA TRP A 449 10.23 8.04 -22.41
C TRP A 449 9.71 8.96 -23.50
N HIS A 450 10.48 9.20 -24.56
CA HIS A 450 10.04 9.93 -25.74
C HIS A 450 8.92 9.18 -26.48
N ALA A 451 9.09 7.87 -26.68
CA ALA A 451 8.06 7.02 -27.28
C ALA A 451 6.78 6.97 -26.43
N LEU A 452 6.90 6.86 -25.10
CA LEU A 452 5.77 6.87 -24.18
C LEU A 452 5.07 8.22 -24.16
N ARG A 453 5.81 9.34 -24.16
CA ARG A 453 5.24 10.68 -24.26
C ARG A 453 4.41 10.81 -25.53
N THR A 454 5.00 10.49 -26.68
CA THR A 454 4.35 10.52 -28.00
C THR A 454 3.11 9.64 -28.04
N LYS A 455 3.17 8.44 -27.47
CA LYS A 455 2.03 7.53 -27.36
C LYS A 455 0.92 8.09 -26.48
N GLY A 456 1.26 8.76 -25.38
CA GLY A 456 0.29 9.42 -24.51
C GLY A 456 -0.44 10.54 -25.22
N ASP A 457 0.29 11.37 -25.99
CA ASP A 457 -0.29 12.42 -26.83
C ASP A 457 -1.24 11.83 -27.87
N ALA A 458 -0.78 10.80 -28.60
CA ALA A 458 -1.62 10.09 -29.57
C ALA A 458 -2.87 9.47 -28.93
N ILE A 459 -2.79 8.98 -27.68
CA ILE A 459 -3.97 8.51 -26.95
C ILE A 459 -4.92 9.68 -26.71
N LEU A 460 -4.45 10.83 -26.21
CA LEU A 460 -5.31 11.98 -25.91
C LEU A 460 -6.00 12.59 -27.13
N GLU A 461 -5.48 12.35 -28.34
CA GLU A 461 -6.11 12.76 -29.61
C GLU A 461 -7.25 11.83 -30.06
N LEU A 462 -7.37 10.62 -29.52
CA LEU A 462 -8.42 9.65 -29.88
C LEU A 462 -9.80 10.05 -29.34
N PRO A 463 -10.89 9.49 -29.89
CA PRO A 463 -12.22 9.54 -29.27
C PRO A 463 -12.20 9.06 -27.81
N ALA A 464 -13.08 9.65 -26.97
CA ALA A 464 -13.02 9.45 -25.52
C ALA A 464 -13.16 7.99 -25.06
N ASP A 465 -13.97 7.20 -25.76
CA ASP A 465 -14.16 5.76 -25.51
C ASP A 465 -12.89 4.96 -25.88
N GLU A 466 -12.25 5.28 -26.99
CA GLU A 466 -10.96 4.67 -27.37
C GLU A 466 -9.84 5.00 -26.37
N GLN A 467 -9.82 6.22 -25.81
CA GLN A 467 -8.89 6.59 -24.73
C GLN A 467 -9.05 5.64 -23.53
N GLU A 468 -10.29 5.41 -23.10
CA GLU A 468 -10.61 4.53 -21.98
C GLU A 468 -10.26 3.07 -22.27
N MET A 469 -10.44 2.60 -23.51
CA MET A 469 -10.05 1.24 -23.89
C MET A 469 -8.53 1.03 -23.88
N ARG A 470 -7.74 2.07 -24.16
CA ARG A 470 -6.28 1.98 -24.26
C ARG A 470 -5.54 2.27 -22.96
N ILE A 471 -6.14 3.06 -22.06
CA ILE A 471 -5.42 3.56 -20.87
C ILE A 471 -4.89 2.44 -19.96
N GLY A 472 -5.61 1.33 -19.85
CA GLY A 472 -5.19 0.22 -18.99
C GLY A 472 -3.84 -0.38 -19.40
N ARG A 473 -3.55 -0.46 -20.71
CA ARG A 473 -2.24 -0.93 -21.22
C ARG A 473 -1.18 0.16 -21.06
N TYR A 474 -1.52 1.40 -21.39
CA TYR A 474 -0.59 2.52 -21.28
C TYR A 474 -0.14 2.79 -19.83
N ALA A 475 -1.03 2.63 -18.84
CA ALA A 475 -0.69 2.72 -17.43
C ALA A 475 0.31 1.64 -16.98
N ASP A 476 0.23 0.42 -17.55
CA ASP A 476 1.21 -0.65 -17.30
C ASP A 476 2.58 -0.27 -17.88
N GLU A 477 2.60 0.22 -19.11
CA GLU A 477 3.82 0.67 -19.80
C GLU A 477 4.51 1.83 -19.06
N LEU A 478 3.76 2.86 -18.64
CA LEU A 478 4.28 3.96 -17.82
C LEU A 478 4.87 3.44 -16.50
N SER A 479 4.16 2.56 -15.81
CA SER A 479 4.62 2.01 -14.54
C SER A 479 5.90 1.19 -14.69
N ARG A 480 5.99 0.37 -15.74
CA ARG A 480 7.18 -0.41 -16.03
C ARG A 480 8.36 0.45 -16.45
N ALA A 481 8.13 1.55 -17.16
CA ALA A 481 9.17 2.53 -17.48
C ALA A 481 9.71 3.24 -16.22
N VAL A 482 8.82 3.66 -15.30
CA VAL A 482 9.25 4.19 -13.98
C VAL A 482 10.12 3.16 -13.26
N MET A 483 9.64 1.92 -13.15
CA MET A 483 10.37 0.83 -12.50
C MET A 483 11.75 0.56 -13.15
N ALA A 484 11.83 0.54 -14.48
CA ALA A 484 13.09 0.34 -15.20
C ALA A 484 14.06 1.51 -14.96
N THR A 485 13.59 2.76 -15.03
CA THR A 485 14.43 3.94 -14.74
C THR A 485 14.97 3.91 -13.31
N LEU A 486 14.12 3.63 -12.32
CA LEU A 486 14.54 3.59 -10.91
C LEU A 486 15.54 2.47 -10.63
N LEU A 487 15.40 1.31 -11.28
CA LEU A 487 16.39 0.24 -11.18
C LEU A 487 17.75 0.67 -11.75
N LEU A 488 17.78 1.38 -12.89
CA LEU A 488 19.01 1.88 -13.49
C LEU A 488 19.67 2.95 -12.62
N GLU A 489 18.90 3.91 -12.11
CA GLU A 489 19.42 4.94 -11.19
C GLU A 489 20.02 4.33 -9.93
N GLN A 490 19.34 3.35 -9.35
CA GLN A 490 19.85 2.61 -8.20
C GLN A 490 21.10 1.80 -8.58
N GLY A 491 21.11 1.18 -9.76
CA GLY A 491 22.24 0.42 -10.29
C GLY A 491 23.51 1.25 -10.41
N ASP A 492 23.40 2.45 -10.98
CA ASP A 492 24.53 3.37 -11.08
C ASP A 492 25.01 3.83 -9.71
N HIS A 493 24.06 4.16 -8.82
CA HIS A 493 24.41 4.58 -7.46
C HIS A 493 25.21 3.49 -6.73
N GLU A 494 24.73 2.24 -6.74
CA GLU A 494 25.41 1.11 -6.11
C GLU A 494 26.78 0.83 -6.74
N TRP A 495 26.89 0.91 -8.07
CA TRP A 495 28.15 0.73 -8.78
C TRP A 495 29.18 1.78 -8.36
N TRP A 496 28.81 3.06 -8.36
CA TRP A 496 29.73 4.13 -7.97
C TRP A 496 30.08 4.11 -6.47
N ALA A 497 29.15 3.66 -5.63
CA ALA A 497 29.38 3.58 -4.18
C ALA A 497 30.22 2.37 -3.77
N THR A 498 30.06 1.22 -4.44
CA THR A 498 30.57 -0.07 -3.94
C THR A 498 31.39 -0.88 -4.95
N GLY A 499 31.33 -0.53 -6.24
CA GLY A 499 31.88 -1.36 -7.32
C GLY A 499 31.10 -2.65 -7.58
N ASN A 500 29.89 -2.81 -7.01
CA ASN A 500 29.03 -3.96 -7.28
C ASN A 500 28.05 -3.65 -8.41
N ALA A 501 28.07 -4.42 -9.49
CA ALA A 501 27.18 -4.23 -10.65
C ALA A 501 25.87 -5.04 -10.56
N ARG A 502 25.56 -5.67 -9.42
CA ARG A 502 24.39 -6.54 -9.26
C ARG A 502 23.09 -5.82 -9.63
N LYS A 503 22.90 -4.60 -9.14
CA LYS A 503 21.68 -3.85 -9.44
C LYS A 503 21.63 -3.39 -10.91
N LEU A 504 22.77 -3.09 -11.54
CA LEU A 504 22.82 -2.85 -12.98
C LEU A 504 22.40 -4.11 -13.76
N LEU A 505 22.88 -5.30 -13.38
CA LEU A 505 22.44 -6.55 -13.97
C LEU A 505 20.91 -6.73 -13.85
N VAL A 506 20.34 -6.48 -12.67
CA VAL A 506 18.89 -6.48 -12.44
C VAL A 506 18.17 -5.48 -13.35
N ALA A 507 18.69 -4.25 -13.46
CA ALA A 507 18.10 -3.18 -14.23
C ALA A 507 18.10 -3.46 -15.74
N HIS A 508 19.24 -3.89 -16.30
CA HIS A 508 19.37 -4.26 -17.71
C HIS A 508 18.52 -5.48 -18.05
N THR A 509 18.50 -6.49 -17.18
CA THR A 509 17.63 -7.66 -17.36
C THR A 509 16.15 -7.29 -17.37
N TYR A 510 15.72 -6.43 -16.43
CA TYR A 510 14.34 -5.97 -16.39
C TYR A 510 13.98 -5.16 -17.65
N ARG A 511 14.93 -4.35 -18.16
CA ARG A 511 14.76 -3.61 -19.41
C ARG A 511 14.66 -4.53 -20.62
N ALA A 512 15.54 -5.53 -20.74
CA ALA A 512 15.52 -6.51 -21.82
C ALA A 512 14.17 -7.25 -21.88
N LEU A 513 13.67 -7.73 -20.73
CA LEU A 513 12.36 -8.40 -20.64
C LEU A 513 11.16 -7.46 -20.88
N LEU A 514 11.35 -6.15 -20.74
CA LEU A 514 10.34 -5.15 -21.09
C LEU A 514 10.27 -4.96 -22.61
N ASP A 515 11.41 -4.98 -23.29
CA ASP A 515 11.51 -4.82 -24.74
C ASP A 515 11.15 -6.11 -25.49
N ASP A 516 11.59 -7.27 -24.99
CA ASP A 516 11.26 -8.60 -25.49
C ASP A 516 10.93 -9.58 -24.33
N PRO A 517 9.65 -9.86 -24.07
CA PRO A 517 9.24 -10.81 -23.04
C PRO A 517 9.76 -12.25 -23.23
N ASP A 518 10.16 -12.61 -24.46
CA ASP A 518 10.69 -13.94 -24.80
C ASP A 518 12.23 -13.99 -24.71
N ALA A 519 12.89 -12.88 -24.36
CA ALA A 519 14.33 -12.80 -24.20
C ALA A 519 14.85 -13.80 -23.16
N LEU A 520 16.05 -14.33 -23.40
CA LEU A 520 16.74 -15.28 -22.52
C LEU A 520 17.94 -14.59 -21.86
N PRO A 521 17.76 -13.87 -20.74
CA PRO A 521 18.82 -13.09 -20.10
C PRO A 521 19.83 -13.99 -19.39
N ARG A 522 20.74 -14.61 -20.16
CA ARG A 522 21.73 -15.57 -19.65
C ARG A 522 22.60 -15.02 -18.53
N PRO A 523 23.14 -13.79 -18.58
CA PRO A 523 23.94 -13.26 -17.48
C PRO A 523 23.20 -13.29 -16.13
N ALA A 524 21.93 -12.87 -16.10
CA ALA A 524 21.13 -12.90 -14.87
C ALA A 524 20.67 -14.31 -14.48
N LEU A 525 20.38 -15.18 -15.45
CA LEU A 525 20.04 -16.58 -15.19
C LEU A 525 21.23 -17.34 -14.63
N ASP A 526 22.45 -17.07 -15.04
CA ASP A 526 23.65 -17.70 -14.51
C ASP A 526 23.96 -17.16 -13.11
N ARG A 527 23.72 -15.87 -12.88
CA ARG A 527 23.88 -15.15 -11.59
C ARG A 527 22.63 -15.10 -10.71
N LEU A 528 21.70 -16.05 -10.88
CA LEU A 528 20.42 -16.01 -10.14
C LEU A 528 20.61 -16.03 -8.62
N ALA A 529 21.68 -16.64 -8.11
CA ALA A 529 21.96 -16.66 -6.68
C ALA A 529 22.32 -15.25 -6.16
N GLU A 530 23.17 -14.53 -6.89
CA GLU A 530 23.57 -13.15 -6.59
C GLU A 530 22.39 -12.18 -6.75
N VAL A 531 21.54 -12.41 -7.75
CA VAL A 531 20.26 -11.71 -7.90
C VAL A 531 19.29 -12.05 -6.76
N ALA A 532 19.25 -13.28 -6.24
CA ALA A 532 18.34 -13.60 -5.14
C ALA A 532 18.82 -13.08 -3.77
N ASP A 533 20.14 -13.13 -3.52
CA ASP A 533 20.70 -12.98 -2.17
C ASP A 533 21.45 -11.66 -1.94
N GLY A 534 21.75 -10.87 -2.98
CA GLY A 534 22.55 -9.65 -2.82
C GLY A 534 24.05 -9.89 -2.96
N GLY A 535 24.46 -10.72 -3.93
CA GLY A 535 25.86 -11.05 -4.18
C GLY A 535 26.64 -9.97 -4.93
N GLN A 536 27.96 -10.19 -5.06
CA GLN A 536 28.84 -9.37 -5.89
C GLN A 536 28.75 -9.80 -7.35
N VAL A 537 28.54 -8.85 -8.25
CA VAL A 537 28.46 -9.09 -9.69
C VAL A 537 29.45 -8.14 -10.39
N PRO A 538 30.31 -8.65 -11.29
CA PRO A 538 31.22 -7.81 -12.05
C PRO A 538 30.47 -6.98 -13.11
N LEU A 539 31.04 -5.84 -13.49
CA LEU A 539 30.45 -4.96 -14.50
C LEU A 539 30.30 -5.65 -15.88
N THR A 540 31.14 -6.65 -16.19
CA THR A 540 31.06 -7.42 -17.44
C THR A 540 29.69 -8.08 -17.61
N ASP A 541 29.21 -8.77 -16.58
CA ASP A 541 27.95 -9.51 -16.63
C ASP A 541 26.75 -8.55 -16.76
N ALA A 542 26.84 -7.37 -16.13
CA ALA A 542 25.82 -6.32 -16.27
C ALA A 542 25.82 -5.69 -17.68
N LYS A 543 26.99 -5.49 -18.29
CA LYS A 543 27.11 -5.00 -19.68
C LYS A 543 26.60 -6.01 -20.69
N GLU A 544 26.93 -7.29 -20.51
CA GLU A 544 26.41 -8.37 -21.36
C GLU A 544 24.87 -8.42 -21.31
N ALA A 545 24.26 -8.15 -20.15
CA ALA A 545 22.80 -8.06 -20.03
C ALA A 545 22.21 -6.80 -20.66
N ALA A 546 23.00 -5.75 -20.88
CA ALA A 546 22.56 -4.52 -21.54
C ALA A 546 22.57 -4.64 -23.07
N ASP A 547 23.47 -5.48 -23.59
CA ASP A 547 23.65 -5.75 -25.03
C ASP A 547 22.77 -6.91 -25.55
N ALA A 548 22.12 -7.65 -24.64
CA ALA A 548 21.23 -8.78 -24.91
C ALA A 548 19.76 -8.34 -24.99
#